data_AF-A0A0U1P8W0-F1
#
_entry.id   AF-A0A0U1P8W0-F1
#
_cell.length_a   1.000
_cell.length_b   1.000
_cell.length_c   1.000
_cell.angle_alpha   90.00
_cell.angle_beta   90.00
_cell.angle_gamma   90.00
#
_symmetry.space_group_name_H-M   'P 1'
#
loop_
_entity.id
_entity.type
_entity.pdbx_description
1 polymer ?
#
loop_
_entity_poly.entity_id
_entity_poly.type
_entity_poly.pdbx_seq_one_letter_code
_entity_poly.pdbx_strand_id
1 'polypeptide(L)'
;MSKVKVIVGGCALVTAFYLLSVYWSFEPDTFNPDSYAAEQAKESQQPLTTGYETTTTLIHISELLLNKQGGFLTNDKLPPSLLMDNMPAWEIGVLNQVRDIALILKDNLSRPQNESHVDSDLQQAQPALNINSHSWNFPSAESEYKNAIESLTRYRDRLSSSKHPAQFYARDDNLVVWLEVVQKRLGTISQDLGSSVGEPQLRMDTNKDNGEISLDTPKTSWLKIDNVFL
;
A
#
# COMPACT_ATOMS: atom_id res chain seq x y z
N MET A 1 40.51 -27.13 -16.05
CA MET A 1 39.51 -27.15 -14.96
C MET A 1 38.15 -26.86 -15.58
N SER A 2 37.26 -27.84 -15.40
CA SER A 2 36.30 -28.28 -16.41
C SER A 2 35.06 -27.39 -16.51
N LYS A 3 34.56 -27.16 -17.74
CA LYS A 3 33.26 -26.52 -18.05
C LYS A 3 32.11 -27.06 -17.17
N VAL A 4 32.21 -28.31 -16.73
CA VAL A 4 31.29 -28.95 -15.78
C VAL A 4 31.22 -28.21 -14.44
N LYS A 5 32.34 -27.74 -13.88
CA LYS A 5 32.34 -26.96 -12.62
C LYS A 5 31.65 -25.61 -12.76
N VAL A 6 31.78 -24.98 -13.94
CA VAL A 6 31.11 -23.71 -14.26
C VAL A 6 29.60 -23.93 -14.41
N ILE A 7 29.18 -24.99 -15.09
CA ILE A 7 27.76 -25.35 -15.25
C ILE A 7 27.13 -25.68 -13.89
N VAL A 8 27.79 -26.53 -13.08
CA VAL A 8 27.30 -26.89 -11.75
C VAL A 8 27.22 -25.67 -10.83
N GLY A 9 28.22 -24.78 -10.87
CA GLY A 9 28.20 -23.53 -10.10
C GLY A 9 27.08 -22.58 -10.55
N GLY A 10 26.85 -22.45 -11.86
CA GLY A 10 25.75 -21.66 -12.41
C GLY A 10 24.38 -22.20 -12.00
N CYS A 11 24.16 -23.51 -12.10
CA CYS A 11 22.93 -24.15 -11.65
C CYS A 11 22.70 -23.96 -10.15
N ALA A 12 23.75 -24.10 -9.32
CA ALA A 12 23.63 -23.88 -7.88
C ALA A 12 23.22 -22.43 -7.55
N LEU A 13 23.76 -21.45 -8.26
CA LEU A 13 23.42 -20.03 -8.09
C LEU A 13 21.97 -19.76 -8.50
N VAL A 14 21.52 -20.28 -9.64
CA VAL A 14 20.12 -20.13 -10.09
C VAL A 14 19.16 -20.77 -9.09
N THR A 15 19.46 -21.97 -8.59
CA THR A 15 18.65 -22.62 -7.55
C THR A 15 18.62 -21.80 -6.27
N ALA A 16 19.74 -21.20 -5.85
CA ALA A 16 19.80 -20.35 -4.68
C ALA A 16 18.93 -19.09 -4.85
N PHE A 17 18.99 -18.42 -6.01
CA PHE A 17 18.13 -17.29 -6.31
C PHE A 17 16.65 -17.66 -6.38
N TYR A 18 16.32 -18.82 -6.96
CA TYR A 18 14.94 -19.31 -6.96
C TYR A 18 14.40 -19.55 -5.54
N LEU A 19 15.18 -20.23 -4.68
CA LEU A 19 14.77 -20.45 -3.28
C LEU A 19 14.62 -19.14 -2.52
N LEU A 20 15.48 -18.15 -2.80
CA LEU A 20 15.39 -16.82 -2.21
C LEU A 20 14.15 -16.05 -2.72
N SER A 21 13.83 -16.14 -4.02
CA SER A 21 12.58 -15.59 -4.58
C SER A 21 11.36 -16.17 -3.90
N VAL A 22 11.32 -17.50 -3.71
CA VAL A 22 10.20 -18.18 -3.05
C VAL A 22 10.08 -17.70 -1.60
N TYR A 23 11.20 -17.59 -0.89
CA TYR A 23 11.21 -17.06 0.47
C TYR A 23 10.70 -15.62 0.53
N TRP A 24 11.17 -14.73 -0.34
CA TRP A 24 10.69 -13.33 -0.39
C TRP A 24 9.27 -13.17 -0.93
N SER A 25 8.66 -14.22 -1.47
CA SER A 25 7.27 -14.19 -1.96
C SER A 25 6.24 -14.51 -0.86
N PHE A 26 6.67 -14.84 0.35
CA PHE A 26 5.73 -15.03 1.46
C PHE A 26 5.19 -13.69 1.96
N GLU A 27 3.88 -13.54 1.87
CA GLU A 27 3.16 -12.38 2.39
C GLU A 27 3.24 -12.33 3.93
N PRO A 28 3.23 -11.12 4.53
CA PRO A 28 3.11 -10.98 5.97
C PRO A 28 1.83 -11.59 6.54
N ASP A 29 1.89 -12.06 7.78
CA ASP A 29 0.73 -12.61 8.48
C ASP A 29 -0.38 -11.56 8.68
N THR A 30 -1.62 -12.01 8.66
CA THR A 30 -2.77 -11.17 9.01
C THR A 30 -2.78 -10.86 10.50
N PHE A 31 -3.19 -9.65 10.87
CA PHE A 31 -3.34 -9.24 12.26
C PHE A 31 -4.74 -8.69 12.53
N ASN A 32 -5.13 -8.67 13.81
CA ASN A 32 -6.37 -8.02 14.24
C ASN A 32 -6.06 -6.57 14.69
N PRO A 33 -6.65 -5.54 14.03
CA PRO A 33 -6.42 -4.13 14.34
C PRO A 33 -6.69 -3.73 15.80
N ASP A 34 -7.79 -4.20 16.37
CA ASP A 34 -8.22 -3.88 17.74
C ASP A 34 -7.22 -4.41 18.77
N SER A 35 -6.85 -5.70 18.66
CA SER A 35 -5.88 -6.28 19.60
C SER A 35 -4.49 -5.65 19.45
N TYR A 36 -4.06 -5.36 18.23
CA TYR A 36 -2.75 -4.75 17.97
C TYR A 36 -2.68 -3.32 18.52
N ALA A 37 -3.72 -2.51 18.28
CA ALA A 37 -3.79 -1.16 18.83
C ALA A 37 -3.85 -1.16 20.36
N ALA A 38 -4.59 -2.10 20.97
CA ALA A 38 -4.66 -2.24 22.41
C ALA A 38 -3.31 -2.66 23.04
N GLU A 39 -2.52 -3.49 22.36
CA GLU A 39 -1.16 -3.85 22.77
C GLU A 39 -0.22 -2.64 22.69
N GLN A 40 -0.20 -1.94 21.55
CA GLN A 40 0.62 -0.75 21.34
C GLN A 40 0.32 0.38 22.32
N ALA A 41 -0.97 0.59 22.65
CA ALA A 41 -1.39 1.57 23.65
C ALA A 41 -0.88 1.22 25.05
N LYS A 42 -0.87 -0.07 25.44
CA LYS A 42 -0.33 -0.54 26.72
C LYS A 42 1.19 -0.36 26.79
N GLU A 43 1.90 -0.72 25.73
CA GLU A 43 3.36 -0.56 25.64
C GLU A 43 3.77 0.91 25.73
N SER A 44 3.02 1.78 25.06
CA SER A 44 3.29 3.22 25.02
C SER A 44 2.71 4.00 26.22
N GLN A 45 2.00 3.33 27.13
CA GLN A 45 1.29 3.94 28.27
C GLN A 45 0.32 5.06 27.84
N GLN A 46 -0.34 4.88 26.70
CA GLN A 46 -1.26 5.84 26.10
C GLN A 46 -2.71 5.34 26.24
N PRO A 47 -3.69 6.24 26.50
CA PRO A 47 -5.10 5.87 26.42
C PRO A 47 -5.51 5.58 24.97
N LEU A 48 -6.42 4.62 24.78
CA LEU A 48 -7.07 4.41 23.48
C LEU A 48 -8.05 5.55 23.21
N THR A 49 -7.67 6.47 22.32
CA THR A 49 -8.52 7.59 21.87
C THR A 49 -9.11 7.34 20.49
N THR A 50 -10.15 8.09 20.13
CA THR A 50 -10.77 8.00 18.81
C THR A 50 -9.73 8.24 17.72
N GLY A 51 -9.65 7.34 16.73
CA GLY A 51 -8.68 7.40 15.65
C GLY A 51 -7.32 6.75 15.95
N TYR A 52 -7.06 6.35 17.20
CA TYR A 52 -5.81 5.67 17.58
C TYR A 52 -5.66 4.33 16.85
N GLU A 53 -6.72 3.52 16.82
CA GLU A 53 -6.73 2.22 16.14
C GLU A 53 -6.49 2.36 14.63
N THR A 54 -7.23 3.25 13.96
CA THR A 54 -7.09 3.51 12.52
C THR A 54 -5.68 3.97 12.17
N THR A 55 -5.12 4.90 12.96
CA THR A 55 -3.78 5.44 12.72
C THR A 55 -2.71 4.39 13.00
N THR A 56 -2.85 3.60 14.06
CA THR A 56 -1.93 2.50 14.40
C THR A 56 -1.93 1.43 13.34
N THR A 57 -3.11 1.08 12.81
CA THR A 57 -3.27 0.11 11.73
C THR A 57 -2.58 0.61 10.45
N LEU A 58 -2.76 1.89 10.11
CA LEU A 58 -2.08 2.51 8.96
C LEU A 58 -0.54 2.49 9.13
N ILE A 59 -0.04 2.83 10.32
CA ILE A 59 1.39 2.76 10.65
C ILE A 59 1.89 1.33 10.46
N HIS A 60 1.21 0.36 11.06
CA HIS A 60 1.65 -1.03 11.03
C HIS A 60 1.66 -1.61 9.61
N ILE A 61 0.62 -1.36 8.81
CA ILE A 61 0.60 -1.79 7.39
C ILE A 61 1.76 -1.16 6.61
N SER A 62 2.06 0.12 6.88
CA SER A 62 3.19 0.82 6.25
C SER A 62 4.55 0.23 6.69
N GLU A 63 4.67 -0.18 7.94
CA GLU A 63 5.85 -0.89 8.46
C GLU A 63 5.99 -2.28 7.84
N LEU A 64 4.90 -3.04 7.72
CA LEU A 64 4.89 -4.34 7.06
C LEU A 64 5.32 -4.23 5.60
N LEU A 65 4.85 -3.21 4.89
CA LEU A 65 5.26 -2.92 3.51
C LEU A 65 6.78 -2.78 3.38
N LEU A 66 7.43 -2.11 4.34
CA LEU A 66 8.88 -1.89 4.32
C LEU A 66 9.69 -3.07 4.87
N ASN A 67 9.19 -3.74 5.89
CA ASN A 67 9.95 -4.69 6.70
C ASN A 67 9.61 -6.16 6.42
N LYS A 68 8.75 -6.44 5.44
CA LYS A 68 8.46 -7.82 5.01
C LYS A 68 9.72 -8.56 4.54
N GLN A 69 9.59 -9.86 4.33
CA GLN A 69 10.70 -10.69 3.83
C GLN A 69 11.23 -10.14 2.50
N GLY A 70 12.53 -9.85 2.44
CA GLY A 70 13.18 -9.21 1.29
C GLY A 70 13.17 -7.68 1.30
N GLY A 71 12.47 -7.04 2.24
CA GLY A 71 12.32 -5.58 2.28
C GLY A 71 11.38 -5.07 1.18
N PHE A 72 11.52 -3.80 0.82
CA PHE A 72 10.77 -3.19 -0.29
C PHE A 72 11.46 -3.52 -1.63
N LEU A 73 10.78 -4.24 -2.51
CA LEU A 73 11.37 -4.83 -3.73
C LEU A 73 11.04 -4.03 -5.00
N THR A 74 9.99 -3.20 -5.00
CA THR A 74 9.54 -2.43 -6.17
C THR A 74 10.63 -1.53 -6.78
N ASN A 75 11.50 -0.96 -5.96
CA ASN A 75 12.62 -0.11 -6.39
C ASN A 75 13.96 -0.87 -6.50
N ASP A 76 13.99 -2.17 -6.19
CA ASP A 76 15.20 -2.98 -6.20
C ASP A 76 15.61 -3.33 -7.64
N LYS A 77 16.93 -3.41 -7.86
CA LYS A 77 17.57 -3.62 -9.15
C LYS A 77 18.50 -4.83 -9.18
N LEU A 78 18.50 -5.63 -8.11
CA LEU A 78 19.38 -6.78 -7.97
C LEU A 78 18.59 -8.09 -8.03
N PRO A 79 19.12 -9.17 -8.64
CA PRO A 79 18.51 -10.48 -8.50
C PRO A 79 18.46 -10.91 -7.02
N PRO A 80 17.41 -11.62 -6.58
CA PRO A 80 16.33 -12.19 -7.39
C PRO A 80 15.13 -11.27 -7.68
N SER A 81 15.03 -10.07 -7.10
CA SER A 81 13.81 -9.24 -7.17
C SER A 81 13.38 -8.89 -8.59
N LEU A 82 14.35 -8.69 -9.51
CA LEU A 82 14.09 -8.47 -10.95
C LEU A 82 13.30 -9.58 -11.64
N LEU A 83 13.30 -10.79 -11.09
CA LEU A 83 12.61 -11.96 -11.64
C LEU A 83 11.27 -12.22 -10.93
N MET A 84 10.92 -11.40 -9.95
CA MET A 84 9.70 -11.51 -9.16
C MET A 84 8.67 -10.50 -9.66
N ASP A 85 7.42 -10.95 -9.80
CA ASP A 85 6.28 -10.14 -10.22
C ASP A 85 5.23 -10.02 -9.12
N ASN A 86 4.91 -11.13 -8.45
CA ASN A 86 3.86 -11.19 -7.44
C ASN A 86 4.08 -10.25 -6.25
N MET A 87 5.24 -10.32 -5.60
CA MET A 87 5.50 -9.51 -4.40
C MET A 87 5.57 -8.00 -4.70
N PRO A 88 6.24 -7.53 -5.77
CA PRO A 88 6.11 -6.14 -6.21
C PRO A 88 4.68 -5.72 -6.53
N ALA A 89 3.85 -6.58 -7.13
CA ALA A 89 2.43 -6.26 -7.36
C ALA A 89 1.66 -6.09 -6.04
N TRP A 90 1.88 -7.00 -5.08
CA TRP A 90 1.34 -6.89 -3.72
C TRP A 90 1.75 -5.57 -3.05
N GLU A 91 3.03 -5.16 -3.17
CA GLU A 91 3.55 -3.92 -2.60
C GLU A 91 2.81 -2.69 -3.14
N ILE A 92 2.53 -2.64 -4.44
CA ILE A 92 1.78 -1.52 -5.03
C ILE A 92 0.34 -1.51 -4.53
N GLY A 93 -0.30 -2.67 -4.33
CA GLY A 93 -1.66 -2.76 -3.80
C GLY A 93 -1.75 -2.21 -2.37
N VAL A 94 -0.84 -2.66 -1.50
CA VAL A 94 -0.74 -2.16 -0.12
C VAL A 94 -0.41 -0.67 -0.10
N LEU A 95 0.53 -0.22 -0.93
CA LEU A 95 0.91 1.19 -1.02
C LEU A 95 -0.25 2.08 -1.47
N ASN A 96 -1.06 1.63 -2.43
CA ASN A 96 -2.27 2.36 -2.86
C ASN A 96 -3.27 2.49 -1.72
N GLN A 97 -3.52 1.40 -0.97
CA GLN A 97 -4.38 1.43 0.21
C GLN A 97 -3.85 2.40 1.28
N VAL A 98 -2.55 2.35 1.58
CA VAL A 98 -1.90 3.26 2.54
C VAL A 98 -2.04 4.73 2.10
N ARG A 99 -1.83 5.02 0.82
CA ARG A 99 -1.97 6.38 0.26
C ARG A 99 -3.38 6.91 0.36
N ASP A 100 -4.38 6.08 0.06
CA ASP A 100 -5.78 6.46 0.12
C ASP A 100 -6.22 6.76 1.55
N ILE A 101 -5.88 5.88 2.50
CA ILE A 101 -6.18 6.13 3.92
C ILE A 101 -5.45 7.37 4.41
N ALA A 102 -4.17 7.55 4.09
CA ALA A 102 -3.42 8.72 4.52
C ALA A 102 -4.01 10.03 3.96
N LEU A 103 -4.51 10.01 2.72
CA LEU A 103 -5.20 11.15 2.12
C LEU A 103 -6.51 11.45 2.85
N ILE A 104 -7.33 10.43 3.10
CA ILE A 104 -8.61 10.59 3.80
C ILE A 104 -8.39 11.03 5.25
N LEU A 105 -7.35 10.52 5.89
CA LEU A 105 -6.92 10.91 7.22
C LEU A 105 -6.61 12.41 7.24
N LYS A 106 -5.73 12.86 6.34
CA LYS A 106 -5.33 14.27 6.23
C LYS A 106 -6.49 15.21 5.90
N ASP A 107 -7.32 14.86 4.92
CA ASP A 107 -8.30 15.79 4.34
C ASP A 107 -9.66 15.77 5.06
N ASN A 108 -10.04 14.65 5.69
CA ASN A 108 -11.38 14.46 6.26
C ASN A 108 -11.33 14.05 7.74
N LEU A 109 -10.68 12.94 8.07
CA LEU A 109 -10.78 12.37 9.43
C LEU A 109 -10.02 13.20 10.47
N SER A 110 -9.06 14.03 10.10
CA SER A 110 -8.29 14.85 11.04
C SER A 110 -8.62 16.34 10.99
N ARG A 111 -9.64 16.72 10.21
CA ARG A 111 -9.99 18.12 9.94
C ARG A 111 -11.45 18.44 10.26
N PRO A 112 -11.74 19.55 10.96
CA PRO A 112 -13.11 20.01 11.12
C PRO A 112 -13.64 20.65 9.83
N GLN A 113 -14.91 20.40 9.51
CA GLN A 113 -15.57 20.76 8.23
C GLN A 113 -15.47 22.24 7.82
N ASN A 114 -15.39 23.16 8.79
CA ASN A 114 -15.40 24.61 8.53
C ASN A 114 -14.03 25.27 8.70
N GLU A 115 -12.97 24.51 8.98
CA GLU A 115 -11.63 25.06 9.15
C GLU A 115 -10.74 24.63 7.99
N SER A 116 -9.74 25.46 7.66
CA SER A 116 -8.72 25.14 6.65
C SER A 116 -7.44 24.56 7.22
N HIS A 117 -7.39 24.36 8.53
CA HIS A 117 -6.20 23.84 9.18
C HIS A 117 -6.03 22.35 8.89
N VAL A 118 -4.83 21.97 8.47
CA VAL A 118 -4.41 20.59 8.25
C VAL A 118 -3.34 20.28 9.29
N ASP A 119 -3.45 19.11 9.92
CA ASP A 119 -2.45 18.65 10.88
C ASP A 119 -1.06 18.59 10.22
N SER A 120 -0.05 19.15 10.89
CA SER A 120 1.29 19.30 10.33
C SER A 120 2.00 17.98 10.04
N ASP A 121 1.75 16.94 10.83
CA ASP A 121 2.36 15.62 10.63
C ASP A 121 1.69 14.91 9.44
N LEU A 122 0.37 15.05 9.28
CA LEU A 122 -0.33 14.50 8.12
C LEU A 122 -0.01 15.25 6.82
N GLN A 123 0.24 16.56 6.92
CA GLN A 123 0.75 17.37 5.81
C GLN A 123 2.13 16.91 5.34
N GLN A 124 2.95 16.34 6.23
CA GLN A 124 4.24 15.74 5.89
C GLN A 124 4.11 14.28 5.39
N ALA A 125 3.28 13.48 6.06
CA ALA A 125 3.15 12.05 5.77
C ALA A 125 2.59 11.77 4.37
N GLN A 126 1.53 12.48 3.98
CA GLN A 126 0.83 12.17 2.72
C GLN A 126 1.71 12.41 1.47
N PRO A 127 2.44 13.53 1.33
CA PRO A 127 3.37 13.69 0.21
C PRO A 127 4.49 12.66 0.20
N ALA A 128 5.03 12.31 1.37
CA ALA A 128 6.11 11.33 1.50
C ALA A 128 5.67 9.93 1.02
N LEU A 129 4.43 9.53 1.30
CA LEU A 129 3.84 8.30 0.74
C LEU A 129 3.63 8.36 -0.78
N ASN A 130 3.48 9.55 -1.36
CA ASN A 130 3.19 9.75 -2.78
C ASN A 130 4.44 9.93 -3.67
N ILE A 131 5.64 9.74 -3.13
CA ILE A 131 6.85 9.66 -3.95
C ILE A 131 6.75 8.47 -4.94
N ASN A 132 7.44 8.57 -6.07
CA ASN A 132 7.52 7.46 -7.02
C ASN A 132 8.09 6.21 -6.33
N SER A 133 7.30 5.12 -6.32
CA SER A 133 7.66 3.85 -5.69
C SER A 133 8.88 3.17 -6.31
N HIS A 134 9.22 3.51 -7.56
CA HIS A 134 10.43 2.99 -8.23
C HIS A 134 11.67 3.87 -7.97
N SER A 135 11.55 4.92 -7.16
CA SER A 135 12.68 5.80 -6.83
C SER A 135 13.66 5.08 -5.89
N TRP A 136 14.78 4.65 -6.46
CA TRP A 136 15.93 4.10 -5.73
C TRP A 136 16.97 5.18 -5.37
N ASN A 137 16.94 6.33 -6.05
CA ASN A 137 17.87 7.44 -5.83
C ASN A 137 17.26 8.50 -4.90
N PHE A 138 18.07 9.38 -4.30
CA PHE A 138 17.62 10.36 -3.32
C PHE A 138 16.58 11.37 -3.89
N PRO A 139 15.41 11.55 -3.25
CA PRO A 139 14.90 10.79 -2.11
C PRO A 139 14.40 9.39 -2.53
N SER A 140 14.86 8.35 -1.82
CA SER A 140 14.43 6.97 -2.09
C SER A 140 13.03 6.73 -1.53
N ALA A 141 12.26 5.86 -2.18
CA ALA A 141 10.91 5.50 -1.77
C ALA A 141 10.87 5.04 -0.30
N GLU A 142 11.77 4.13 0.08
CA GLU A 142 11.88 3.62 1.45
C GLU A 142 12.16 4.71 2.48
N SER A 143 13.02 5.68 2.16
CA SER A 143 13.34 6.76 3.10
C SER A 143 12.12 7.65 3.32
N GLU A 144 11.38 7.97 2.28
CA GLU A 144 10.17 8.78 2.40
C GLU A 144 9.04 8.02 3.10
N TYR A 145 8.91 6.71 2.87
CA TYR A 145 7.94 5.90 3.59
C TYR A 145 8.27 5.82 5.09
N LYS A 146 9.55 5.75 5.46
CA LYS A 146 9.98 5.89 6.87
C LYS A 146 9.62 7.26 7.44
N ASN A 147 9.90 8.35 6.71
CA ASN A 147 9.52 9.69 7.12
C ASN A 147 7.99 9.81 7.34
N ALA A 148 7.20 9.16 6.48
CA ALA A 148 5.75 9.12 6.63
C ALA A 148 5.32 8.36 7.88
N ILE A 149 5.89 7.17 8.14
CA ILE A 149 5.62 6.36 9.35
C ILE A 149 5.96 7.15 10.60
N GLU A 150 7.10 7.84 10.65
CA GLU A 150 7.47 8.67 11.79
C GLU A 150 6.47 9.82 12.01
N SER A 151 6.01 10.44 10.92
CA SER A 151 5.03 11.52 10.98
C SER A 151 3.66 11.02 11.46
N LEU A 152 3.19 9.89 10.92
CA LEU A 152 1.96 9.24 11.38
C LEU A 152 2.04 8.81 12.86
N THR A 153 3.21 8.34 13.30
CA THR A 153 3.47 7.99 14.70
C THR A 153 3.35 9.20 15.60
N ARG A 154 3.94 10.34 15.24
CA ARG A 154 3.78 11.60 15.98
C ARG A 154 2.31 12.06 16.02
N TYR A 155 1.58 11.97 14.91
CA TYR A 155 0.15 12.27 14.87
C TYR A 155 -0.64 11.37 15.84
N ARG A 156 -0.43 10.04 15.80
CA ARG A 156 -1.05 9.07 16.71
C ARG A 156 -0.77 9.40 18.17
N ASP A 157 0.49 9.65 18.51
CA ASP A 157 0.90 9.95 19.89
C ASP A 157 0.25 11.25 20.38
N ARG A 158 0.08 12.24 19.48
CA ARG A 158 -0.66 13.48 19.79
C ARG A 158 -2.17 13.25 19.97
N LEU A 159 -2.79 12.25 19.35
CA LEU A 159 -4.20 11.91 19.64
C LEU A 159 -4.41 11.50 21.10
N SER A 160 -3.36 11.03 21.77
CA SER A 160 -3.38 10.59 23.17
C SER A 160 -2.79 11.63 24.14
N SER A 161 -2.31 12.77 23.62
CA SER A 161 -1.59 13.78 24.40
C SER A 161 -2.51 14.90 24.90
N SER A 162 -2.24 15.42 26.10
CA SER A 162 -2.96 16.56 26.68
C SER A 162 -2.37 17.92 26.31
N LYS A 163 -1.11 17.99 25.87
CA LYS A 163 -0.39 19.26 25.72
C LYS A 163 -0.66 19.94 24.37
N HIS A 164 -0.87 19.17 23.31
CA HIS A 164 -1.27 19.64 21.98
C HIS A 164 -1.99 18.51 21.24
N PRO A 165 -3.28 18.26 21.57
CA PRO A 165 -3.97 17.10 21.05
C PRO A 165 -4.23 17.26 19.55
N ALA A 166 -3.76 16.27 18.78
CA ALA A 166 -4.28 16.06 17.44
C ALA A 166 -5.77 15.70 17.53
N GLN A 167 -6.53 15.97 16.48
CA GLN A 167 -7.96 15.69 16.44
C GLN A 167 -8.24 14.59 15.42
N PHE A 168 -9.22 13.75 15.75
CA PHE A 168 -9.82 12.77 14.84
C PHE A 168 -11.35 12.87 14.95
N TYR A 169 -11.99 13.12 13.82
CA TYR A 169 -13.41 13.33 13.67
C TYR A 169 -14.07 12.06 13.11
N ALA A 170 -14.54 11.19 14.01
CA ALA A 170 -15.33 10.01 13.69
C ALA A 170 -16.78 10.39 13.33
N ARG A 171 -16.94 11.13 12.23
CA ARG A 171 -18.24 11.54 11.68
C ARG A 171 -18.70 10.56 10.62
N ASP A 172 -20.02 10.49 10.43
CA ASP A 172 -20.67 9.66 9.43
C ASP A 172 -20.33 10.07 8.00
N ASP A 173 -20.30 11.37 7.71
CA ASP A 173 -19.91 11.89 6.39
C ASP A 173 -18.45 11.57 6.02
N ASN A 174 -17.54 11.67 7.00
CA ASN A 174 -16.14 11.24 6.81
C ASN A 174 -16.04 9.73 6.53
N LEU A 175 -16.86 8.91 7.19
CA LEU A 175 -16.94 7.47 6.92
C LEU A 175 -17.47 7.20 5.51
N VAL A 176 -18.48 7.94 5.06
CA VAL A 176 -19.01 7.84 3.69
C VAL A 176 -17.92 8.14 2.66
N VAL A 177 -17.15 9.21 2.83
CA VAL A 177 -16.02 9.53 1.94
C VAL A 177 -15.02 8.38 1.87
N TRP A 178 -14.71 7.75 3.01
CA TRP A 178 -13.84 6.59 3.02
C TRP A 178 -14.43 5.38 2.29
N LEU A 179 -15.69 5.06 2.54
CA LEU A 179 -16.40 3.95 1.89
C LEU A 179 -16.51 4.16 0.38
N GLU A 180 -16.66 5.39 -0.11
CA GLU A 180 -16.65 5.69 -1.54
C GLU A 180 -15.30 5.36 -2.20
N VAL A 181 -14.19 5.61 -1.49
CA VAL A 181 -12.85 5.24 -2.00
C VAL A 181 -12.70 3.72 -2.01
N VAL A 182 -13.10 3.03 -0.94
CA VAL A 182 -13.08 1.56 -0.88
C VAL A 182 -13.97 0.96 -1.98
N GLN A 183 -15.16 1.50 -2.21
CA GLN A 183 -16.07 1.06 -3.27
C GLN A 183 -15.42 1.20 -4.65
N LYS A 184 -14.76 2.32 -4.93
CA LYS A 184 -14.06 2.54 -6.21
C LYS A 184 -12.94 1.51 -6.39
N ARG A 185 -12.14 1.24 -5.34
CA ARG A 185 -11.07 0.23 -5.39
C ARG A 185 -11.60 -1.17 -5.65
N LEU A 186 -12.63 -1.59 -4.93
CA LEU A 186 -13.28 -2.88 -5.15
C LEU A 186 -13.91 -2.99 -6.54
N GLY A 187 -14.45 -1.88 -7.05
CA GLY A 187 -14.95 -1.79 -8.42
C GLY A 187 -13.87 -2.04 -9.46
N THR A 188 -12.70 -1.39 -9.32
CA THR A 188 -11.54 -1.62 -10.20
C THR A 188 -11.07 -3.08 -10.13
N ILE A 189 -10.87 -3.62 -8.93
CA ILE A 189 -10.44 -5.01 -8.73
C ILE A 189 -11.45 -5.98 -9.38
N SER A 190 -12.76 -5.74 -9.22
CA SER A 190 -13.79 -6.57 -9.84
C SER A 190 -13.76 -6.49 -11.38
N GLN A 191 -13.51 -5.31 -11.94
CA GLN A 191 -13.40 -5.13 -13.40
C GLN A 191 -12.16 -5.84 -13.95
N ASP A 192 -11.03 -5.70 -13.26
CA ASP A 192 -9.77 -6.27 -13.68
C ASP A 192 -9.83 -7.81 -13.57
N LEU A 193 -10.43 -8.35 -12.51
CA LEU A 193 -10.71 -9.79 -12.39
C LEU A 193 -11.64 -10.30 -13.48
N GLY A 194 -12.71 -9.58 -13.80
CA GLY A 194 -13.63 -9.93 -14.90
C GLY A 194 -12.96 -9.95 -16.27
N SER A 195 -12.04 -9.01 -16.52
CA SER A 195 -11.22 -8.97 -17.75
C SER A 195 -10.29 -10.18 -17.87
N SER A 196 -9.81 -10.69 -16.74
CA SER A 196 -8.96 -11.87 -16.67
C SER A 196 -9.69 -13.15 -17.12
N VAL A 197 -11.01 -13.23 -16.88
CA VAL A 197 -11.84 -14.36 -17.30
C VAL A 197 -12.46 -14.18 -18.69
N GLY A 198 -12.23 -13.03 -19.35
CA GLY A 198 -12.73 -12.72 -20.67
C GLY A 198 -14.22 -12.37 -20.72
N GLU A 199 -14.78 -11.82 -19.63
CA GLU A 199 -16.14 -11.30 -19.64
C GLU A 199 -16.26 -10.10 -20.60
N PRO A 200 -17.29 -10.04 -21.47
CA PRO A 200 -17.49 -8.91 -22.36
C PRO A 200 -17.78 -7.65 -21.56
N GLN A 201 -16.94 -6.63 -21.71
CA GLN A 201 -17.15 -5.34 -21.06
C GLN A 201 -17.74 -4.34 -22.04
N LEU A 202 -18.72 -3.58 -21.57
CA LEU A 202 -19.27 -2.44 -22.30
C LEU A 202 -18.32 -1.26 -22.10
N ARG A 203 -17.44 -1.00 -23.06
CA ARG A 203 -16.56 0.18 -23.04
C ARG A 203 -17.19 1.28 -23.89
N MET A 204 -17.54 2.40 -23.23
CA MET A 204 -17.89 3.64 -23.92
C MET A 204 -16.61 4.28 -24.45
N ASP A 205 -16.45 4.33 -25.76
CA ASP A 205 -15.23 4.89 -26.35
C ASP A 205 -15.38 6.41 -26.50
N THR A 206 -14.97 7.15 -25.46
CA THR A 206 -15.10 8.61 -25.35
C THR A 206 -14.22 9.40 -26.34
N ASN A 207 -13.34 8.73 -27.09
CA ASN A 207 -12.47 9.34 -28.11
C ASN A 207 -13.10 9.40 -29.50
N LYS A 208 -14.28 8.81 -29.69
CA LYS A 208 -15.08 8.98 -30.91
C LYS A 208 -16.27 9.86 -30.58
N ASP A 209 -16.48 10.93 -31.36
CA ASP A 209 -17.57 11.92 -31.21
C ASP A 209 -19.00 11.32 -31.21
N ASN A 210 -19.13 10.01 -31.39
CA ASN A 210 -20.40 9.32 -31.63
C ASN A 210 -20.86 8.47 -30.43
N GLY A 211 -20.08 8.36 -29.35
CA GLY A 211 -20.44 7.54 -28.20
C GLY A 211 -20.73 6.07 -28.56
N GLU A 212 -19.98 5.50 -29.52
CA GLU A 212 -20.13 4.09 -29.88
C GLU A 212 -19.78 3.20 -28.69
N ILE A 213 -20.77 2.46 -28.19
CA ILE A 213 -20.58 1.40 -27.22
C ILE A 213 -19.91 0.24 -27.94
N SER A 214 -18.64 -0.01 -27.62
CA SER A 214 -17.89 -1.14 -28.15
C SER A 214 -17.89 -2.27 -27.12
N LEU A 215 -18.23 -3.49 -27.55
CA LEU A 215 -17.98 -4.69 -26.76
C LEU A 215 -16.52 -5.06 -26.98
N ASP A 216 -15.67 -4.69 -26.02
CA ASP A 216 -14.27 -5.09 -26.01
C ASP A 216 -14.10 -6.27 -25.05
N THR A 217 -13.28 -7.24 -25.44
CA THR A 217 -12.88 -8.35 -24.57
C THR A 217 -11.39 -8.22 -24.28
N PRO A 218 -10.96 -7.23 -23.47
CA PRO A 218 -9.57 -7.16 -23.05
C PRO A 218 -9.28 -8.40 -22.21
N LYS A 219 -8.46 -9.31 -22.74
CA LYS A 219 -8.02 -10.50 -22.02
C LYS A 219 -6.69 -10.20 -21.35
N THR A 220 -6.66 -10.24 -20.03
CA THR A 220 -5.40 -10.23 -19.28
C THR A 220 -4.62 -11.50 -19.62
N SER A 221 -3.31 -11.38 -19.89
CA SER A 221 -2.46 -12.53 -20.15
C SER A 221 -2.46 -13.48 -18.94
N TRP A 222 -2.47 -14.79 -19.16
CA TRP A 222 -2.45 -15.80 -18.09
C TRP A 222 -1.31 -15.61 -17.07
N LEU A 223 -0.18 -15.04 -17.51
CA LEU A 223 0.97 -14.74 -16.66
C LEU A 223 0.82 -13.45 -15.83
N LYS A 224 -0.26 -12.70 -16.01
CA LYS A 224 -0.51 -11.43 -15.32
C LYS A 224 -1.76 -11.45 -14.45
N ILE A 225 -2.44 -12.61 -14.34
CA ILE A 225 -3.66 -12.76 -13.54
C ILE A 225 -3.39 -12.43 -12.06
N ASP A 226 -2.19 -12.73 -11.58
CA ASP A 226 -1.75 -12.47 -10.20
C ASP A 226 -1.40 -10.99 -9.97
N ASN A 227 -1.34 -10.17 -11.02
CA ASN A 227 -1.05 -8.73 -10.94
C ASN A 227 -2.33 -7.87 -10.90
N VAL A 228 -3.50 -8.51 -10.76
CA VAL A 228 -4.84 -7.91 -10.91
C VAL A 228 -5.41 -7.42 -9.57
N PHE A 229 -4.63 -7.46 -8.49
CA PHE A 229 -5.02 -6.99 -7.15
C PHE A 229 -4.86 -5.47 -6.94
N LEU A 230 -4.94 -4.64 -8.00
CA LEU A 230 -4.42 -3.26 -8.01
C LEU A 230 -5.45 -2.15 -8.22
#